data_AF-A0A956VPE1-F1
#
_entry.id   AF-A0A956VPE1-F1
#
_cell.length_a   1.000
_cell.length_b   1.000
_cell.length_c   1.000
_cell.angle_alpha   90.00
_cell.angle_beta   90.00
_cell.angle_gamma   90.00
#
_symmetry.space_group_name_H-M   'P 1'
#
loop_
_entity.id
_entity.type
_entity.pdbx_description
1 polymer ?
#
loop_
_entity_poly.entity_id
_entity_poly.type
_entity_poly.pdbx_seq_one_letter_code
_entity_poly.pdbx_strand_id
1 'polypeptide(L)'
;MTHEPRPFTFAEYERRRIPAGRPTDADLRLTDRLLSRDSDPRIRVRWLANGEVEVETSSWVGVVRFSSLVIRVVPKLVGDSLNVIRMIDYASSTDSIRPFQDPHADPDREDLFDLICRLMVAAADDLVRDGLLRDYRLVEDDLPLLRGRLLHREQFLRRFGQMNRFECRFDEFDGDNAENQLVAAALTRLSARARESKVRSAGRRLAHLFDEVCRPHTADADWYDRTITYDRRNFRYQRAHGLAKLVLRGLSIDDMFDADAGIASAFMIDMNPLFEAFVTRLVEEALEGTALRPSSQERNGAVIRDEATGKTYSTIRPDLVIRTPTGDRSVPVDVKYKLYDQKRLSTADIYQAFFYAFAFSGEQDRRGGIIYPVQHTKSGPALSIKRIDGALAARITGAGLDLPATLDALSDTRRTALFTDVRRLVEDVTGLAADARSSIDSLAG
;
A
#
# COMPACT_ATOMS: atom_id res chain seq x y z
N MET A 1 -11.62 -11.23 -33.17
CA MET A 1 -11.63 -9.96 -32.42
C MET A 1 -12.83 -10.00 -31.50
N THR A 2 -12.65 -10.45 -30.26
CA THR A 2 -13.68 -10.36 -29.23
C THR A 2 -13.81 -8.90 -28.83
N HIS A 3 -14.94 -8.27 -29.14
CA HIS A 3 -15.25 -6.93 -28.67
C HIS A 3 -15.44 -7.01 -27.15
N GLU A 4 -14.42 -6.58 -26.41
CA GLU A 4 -14.52 -6.41 -24.97
C GLU A 4 -15.60 -5.35 -24.66
N PRO A 5 -16.50 -5.60 -23.71
CA PRO A 5 -17.57 -4.67 -23.39
C PRO A 5 -16.99 -3.32 -22.93
N ARG A 6 -17.60 -2.22 -23.38
CA ARG A 6 -17.18 -0.86 -22.99
C ARG A 6 -17.30 -0.73 -21.46
N PRO A 7 -16.27 -0.25 -20.75
CA PRO A 7 -16.30 -0.18 -19.30
C PRO A 7 -17.29 0.87 -18.81
N PHE A 8 -18.05 0.52 -17.77
CA PHE A 8 -18.83 1.47 -16.99
C PHE A 8 -17.92 2.12 -15.95
N THR A 9 -17.75 3.44 -16.07
CA THR A 9 -16.94 4.20 -15.10
C THR A 9 -17.80 4.68 -13.94
N PHE A 10 -17.29 4.46 -12.73
CA PHE A 10 -17.86 4.90 -11.46
C PHE A 10 -16.79 5.69 -10.72
N ALA A 11 -17.19 6.75 -10.07
CA ALA A 11 -16.33 7.42 -9.11
C ALA A 11 -16.44 6.73 -7.72
N GLU A 12 -15.49 6.93 -6.82
CA GLU A 12 -15.55 6.41 -5.44
C GLU A 12 -16.85 6.84 -4.72
N TYR A 13 -17.40 5.99 -3.87
CA TYR A 13 -18.66 6.26 -3.15
C TYR A 13 -19.85 6.62 -4.07
N GLU A 14 -19.89 6.08 -5.28
CA GLU A 14 -21.01 6.20 -6.22
C GLU A 14 -21.89 4.96 -6.14
N ARG A 15 -23.20 5.16 -6.25
CA ARG A 15 -24.18 4.09 -6.39
C ARG A 15 -25.04 4.30 -7.62
N ARG A 16 -25.06 3.32 -8.53
CA ARG A 16 -25.85 3.39 -9.77
C ARG A 16 -26.27 2.00 -10.23
N ARG A 17 -27.39 1.93 -10.95
CA ARG A 17 -27.83 0.74 -11.69
C ARG A 17 -27.40 0.84 -13.14
N ILE A 18 -26.89 -0.25 -13.68
CA ILE A 18 -26.44 -0.34 -15.07
C ILE A 18 -27.02 -1.62 -15.72
N PRO A 19 -27.26 -1.62 -17.03
CA PRO A 19 -27.68 -2.82 -17.73
C PRO A 19 -26.56 -3.87 -17.71
N ALA A 20 -26.91 -5.14 -17.53
CA ALA A 20 -25.96 -6.24 -17.46
C ALA A 20 -26.54 -7.52 -18.08
N GLY A 21 -25.66 -8.42 -18.52
CA GLY A 21 -26.07 -9.78 -18.87
C GLY A 21 -26.43 -10.60 -17.63
N ARG A 22 -26.95 -11.81 -17.83
CA ARG A 22 -27.04 -12.78 -16.72
C ARG A 22 -25.63 -13.13 -16.22
N PRO A 23 -25.38 -13.14 -14.91
CA PRO A 23 -24.07 -13.49 -14.37
C PRO A 23 -23.77 -14.97 -14.63
N THR A 24 -22.50 -15.26 -14.91
CA THR A 24 -21.98 -16.63 -14.88
C THR A 24 -21.66 -17.06 -13.44
N ASP A 25 -21.39 -18.35 -13.21
CA ASP A 25 -20.94 -18.82 -11.89
C ASP A 25 -19.61 -18.15 -11.47
N ALA A 26 -18.74 -17.82 -12.43
CA ALA A 26 -17.51 -17.08 -12.17
C ALA A 26 -17.81 -15.64 -11.70
N ASP A 27 -18.82 -14.99 -12.29
CA ASP A 27 -19.25 -13.64 -11.89
C ASP A 27 -19.83 -13.62 -10.47
N LEU A 28 -20.61 -14.64 -10.10
CA LEU A 28 -21.16 -14.78 -8.75
C LEU A 28 -20.06 -15.03 -7.72
N ARG A 29 -19.12 -15.94 -8.01
CA ARG A 29 -17.94 -16.16 -7.14
C ARG A 29 -17.13 -14.88 -6.97
N LEU A 30 -16.89 -14.13 -8.05
CA LEU A 30 -16.17 -12.86 -7.97
C LEU A 30 -16.94 -11.84 -7.12
N THR A 31 -18.27 -11.76 -7.27
CA THR A 31 -19.13 -10.89 -6.48
C THR A 31 -19.00 -11.15 -4.98
N ASP A 32 -19.05 -12.43 -4.58
CA ASP A 32 -18.90 -12.82 -3.18
C ASP A 32 -17.51 -12.49 -2.62
N ARG A 33 -16.45 -12.60 -3.43
CA ARG A 33 -15.09 -12.25 -3.00
C ARG A 33 -14.82 -10.74 -2.95
N LEU A 34 -15.57 -9.94 -3.70
CA LEU A 34 -15.49 -8.47 -3.66
C LEU A 34 -16.11 -7.89 -2.38
N LEU A 35 -17.03 -8.63 -1.76
CA LEU A 35 -17.44 -8.40 -0.39
C LEU A 35 -16.27 -8.78 0.52
N SER A 36 -15.63 -7.76 1.12
CA SER A 36 -14.54 -7.99 2.09
C SER A 36 -15.05 -8.86 3.24
N ARG A 37 -14.19 -9.74 3.77
CA ARG A 37 -14.45 -10.40 5.06
C ARG A 37 -14.42 -9.41 6.23
N ASP A 38 -13.82 -8.24 6.02
CA ASP A 38 -13.81 -7.11 6.94
C ASP A 38 -15.02 -6.19 6.75
N SER A 39 -15.19 -5.23 7.64
CA SER A 39 -16.37 -4.38 7.74
C SER A 39 -16.62 -3.44 6.54
N ASP A 40 -15.63 -3.24 5.65
CA ASP A 40 -15.76 -2.36 4.47
C ASP A 40 -15.52 -3.14 3.16
N PRO A 41 -16.56 -3.36 2.32
CA PRO A 41 -16.42 -4.09 1.08
C PRO A 41 -15.67 -3.27 0.01
N ARG A 42 -14.93 -3.97 -0.86
CA ARG A 42 -14.20 -3.31 -1.97
C ARG A 42 -15.16 -2.69 -2.97
N ILE A 43 -16.21 -3.43 -3.29
CA ILE A 43 -17.34 -2.99 -4.12
C ILE A 43 -18.53 -3.89 -3.82
N ARG A 44 -19.74 -3.33 -3.74
CA ARG A 44 -20.96 -4.14 -3.66
C ARG A 44 -21.59 -4.23 -5.04
N VAL A 45 -21.80 -5.46 -5.50
CA VAL A 45 -22.43 -5.75 -6.78
C VAL A 45 -23.65 -6.62 -6.51
N ARG A 46 -24.84 -6.14 -6.90
CA ARG A 46 -26.10 -6.85 -6.68
C ARG A 46 -26.79 -7.07 -8.02
N TRP A 47 -26.78 -8.31 -8.48
CA TRP A 47 -27.45 -8.76 -9.70
C TRP A 47 -28.97 -8.77 -9.51
N LEU A 48 -29.70 -8.12 -10.41
CA LEU A 48 -31.15 -7.98 -10.35
C LEU A 48 -31.83 -8.87 -11.40
N ALA A 49 -33.01 -9.38 -11.08
CA ALA A 49 -33.75 -10.30 -11.95
C ALA A 49 -34.21 -9.66 -13.28
N ASN A 50 -34.24 -8.32 -13.35
CA ASN A 50 -34.62 -7.55 -14.54
C ASN A 50 -33.47 -7.36 -15.56
N GLY A 51 -32.31 -8.00 -15.35
CA GLY A 51 -31.16 -7.83 -16.24
C GLY A 51 -30.37 -6.54 -15.98
N GLU A 52 -30.53 -5.95 -14.79
CA GLU A 52 -29.68 -4.85 -14.33
C GLU A 52 -28.75 -5.34 -13.21
N VAL A 53 -27.70 -4.58 -12.96
CA VAL A 53 -26.86 -4.75 -11.79
C VAL A 53 -26.77 -3.43 -11.04
N GLU A 54 -26.94 -3.49 -9.72
CA GLU A 54 -26.74 -2.36 -8.84
C GLU A 54 -25.32 -2.42 -8.28
N VAL A 55 -24.57 -1.33 -8.47
CA VAL A 55 -23.17 -1.22 -8.07
C VAL A 55 -23.05 -0.09 -7.06
N GLU A 56 -22.37 -0.34 -5.94
CA GLU A 56 -21.99 0.63 -4.92
C GLU A 56 -20.48 0.54 -4.69
N THR A 57 -19.75 1.61 -4.99
CA THR A 57 -18.28 1.70 -4.84
C THR A 57 -17.90 2.27 -3.47
N SER A 58 -16.70 1.95 -2.98
CA SER A 58 -16.15 2.44 -1.71
C SER A 58 -14.86 3.26 -1.94
N SER A 59 -13.90 3.20 -1.01
CA SER A 59 -12.55 3.79 -1.13
C SER A 59 -11.61 3.00 -2.06
N TRP A 60 -12.09 1.93 -2.68
CA TRP A 60 -11.27 1.11 -3.54
C TRP A 60 -11.37 1.57 -4.99
N VAL A 61 -10.22 1.74 -5.65
CA VAL A 61 -10.13 2.12 -7.07
C VAL A 61 -9.52 1.00 -7.89
N GLY A 62 -9.86 0.94 -9.18
CA GLY A 62 -9.33 -0.09 -10.08
C GLY A 62 -10.35 -0.59 -11.09
N VAL A 63 -10.22 -1.87 -11.46
CA VAL A 63 -11.05 -2.50 -12.49
C VAL A 63 -11.57 -3.85 -12.02
N VAL A 64 -12.86 -4.07 -12.24
CA VAL A 64 -13.52 -5.36 -12.04
C VAL A 64 -14.08 -5.79 -13.38
N ARG A 65 -13.63 -6.94 -13.87
CA ARG A 65 -14.07 -7.55 -15.11
C ARG A 65 -14.98 -8.72 -14.77
N PHE A 66 -16.21 -8.65 -15.25
CA PHE A 66 -17.15 -9.76 -15.29
C PHE A 66 -17.29 -10.25 -16.72
N SER A 67 -17.91 -11.41 -16.88
CA SER A 67 -18.12 -12.05 -18.18
C SER A 67 -18.89 -11.17 -19.18
N SER A 68 -19.79 -10.31 -18.69
CA SER A 68 -20.67 -9.48 -19.53
C SER A 68 -20.46 -7.97 -19.41
N LEU A 69 -19.64 -7.51 -18.46
CA LEU A 69 -19.42 -6.08 -18.22
C LEU A 69 -18.08 -5.82 -17.52
N VAL A 70 -17.55 -4.61 -17.69
CA VAL A 70 -16.36 -4.13 -16.97
C VAL A 70 -16.75 -2.91 -16.15
N ILE A 71 -16.36 -2.88 -14.88
CA ILE A 71 -16.52 -1.75 -13.97
C ILE A 71 -15.15 -1.13 -13.75
N ARG A 72 -15.01 0.17 -14.03
CA ARG A 72 -13.84 0.96 -13.67
C ARG A 72 -14.20 1.89 -12.52
N VAL A 73 -13.50 1.80 -11.40
CA VAL A 73 -13.65 2.73 -10.28
C VAL A 73 -12.49 3.70 -10.29
N VAL A 74 -12.79 5.01 -10.40
CA VAL A 74 -11.79 6.08 -10.48
C VAL A 74 -11.78 6.93 -9.19
N PRO A 75 -10.62 7.41 -8.76
CA PRO A 75 -10.51 8.22 -7.55
C PRO A 75 -11.22 9.57 -7.70
N LYS A 76 -11.92 10.02 -6.67
CA LYS A 76 -12.54 11.36 -6.66
C LYS A 76 -11.57 12.47 -6.22
N LEU A 77 -10.67 12.13 -5.30
CA LEU A 77 -9.86 13.10 -4.56
C LEU A 77 -8.46 13.30 -5.15
N VAL A 78 -7.99 12.34 -5.93
CA VAL A 78 -6.62 12.27 -6.48
C VAL A 78 -6.56 12.80 -7.92
N GLY A 79 -7.71 12.85 -8.61
CA GLY A 79 -7.79 13.15 -10.03
C GLY A 79 -7.81 11.88 -10.88
N ASP A 80 -6.69 11.57 -11.53
CA ASP A 80 -6.59 10.47 -12.49
C ASP A 80 -5.83 9.24 -11.94
N SER A 81 -5.76 8.18 -12.76
CA SER A 81 -5.01 6.97 -12.43
C SER A 81 -3.50 7.20 -12.34
N LEU A 82 -2.96 8.23 -13.01
CA LEU A 82 -1.54 8.57 -12.96
C LEU A 82 -1.14 9.10 -11.58
N ASN A 83 -1.97 9.95 -10.99
CA ASN A 83 -1.75 10.47 -9.65
C ASN A 83 -1.82 9.37 -8.57
N VAL A 84 -2.66 8.34 -8.75
CA VAL A 84 -2.65 7.16 -7.88
C VAL A 84 -1.29 6.45 -7.96
N ILE A 85 -0.73 6.31 -9.16
CA ILE A 85 0.60 5.69 -9.34
C ILE A 85 1.71 6.55 -8.74
N ARG A 86 1.68 7.88 -8.93
CA ARG A 86 2.64 8.79 -8.29
C ARG A 86 2.60 8.66 -6.77
N MET A 87 1.40 8.54 -6.19
CA MET A 87 1.23 8.32 -4.76
C MET A 87 1.80 6.97 -4.32
N ILE A 88 1.57 5.90 -5.07
CA ILE A 88 2.15 4.57 -4.79
C ILE A 88 3.67 4.60 -4.87
N ASP A 89 4.20 5.20 -5.94
CA ASP A 89 5.64 5.32 -6.19
C ASP A 89 6.32 6.06 -5.02
N TYR A 90 5.74 7.18 -4.59
CA TYR A 90 6.23 7.94 -3.45
C TYR A 90 6.10 7.16 -2.13
N ALA A 91 4.94 6.56 -1.85
CA ALA A 91 4.72 5.82 -0.60
C ALA A 91 5.60 4.55 -0.47
N SER A 92 6.03 3.96 -1.59
CA SER A 92 6.76 2.67 -1.62
C SER A 92 8.28 2.80 -1.67
N SER A 93 8.81 3.97 -2.00
CA SER A 93 10.23 4.16 -2.32
C SER A 93 10.95 4.84 -1.17
N THR A 94 12.04 4.27 -0.65
CA THR A 94 12.83 4.88 0.44
C THR A 94 13.73 6.01 -0.06
N ASP A 95 14.15 6.00 -1.33
CA ASP A 95 14.94 7.10 -1.90
C ASP A 95 14.63 7.32 -3.38
N SER A 96 14.08 8.50 -3.67
CA SER A 96 14.06 9.20 -4.96
C SER A 96 14.03 8.33 -6.23
N ILE A 97 12.85 7.77 -6.54
CA ILE A 97 12.56 7.31 -7.90
C ILE A 97 12.18 8.53 -8.74
N ARG A 98 12.72 8.61 -9.96
CA ARG A 98 12.29 9.60 -10.94
C ARG A 98 10.77 9.48 -11.09
N PRO A 99 10.01 10.59 -11.03
CA PRO A 99 8.57 10.53 -11.20
C PRO A 99 8.25 9.72 -12.45
N PHE A 100 7.29 8.81 -12.33
CA PHE A 100 6.82 8.05 -13.46
C PHE A 100 6.36 9.02 -14.56
N GLN A 101 7.13 9.09 -15.63
CA GLN A 101 6.84 9.85 -16.84
C GLN A 101 6.77 8.86 -17.98
N ASP A 102 5.55 8.39 -18.25
CA ASP A 102 5.27 7.70 -19.50
C ASP A 102 4.55 8.68 -20.43
N PRO A 103 5.25 9.22 -21.46
CA PRO A 103 4.64 10.13 -22.42
C PRO A 103 3.57 9.47 -23.30
N HIS A 104 3.40 8.14 -23.21
CA HIS A 104 2.36 7.39 -23.89
C HIS A 104 1.20 6.97 -22.98
N ALA A 105 1.26 7.27 -21.66
CA ALA A 105 0.13 7.02 -20.78
C ALA A 105 -1.03 7.93 -21.18
N ASP A 106 -2.18 7.33 -21.46
CA ASP A 106 -3.42 8.03 -21.73
C ASP A 106 -4.41 7.69 -20.60
N PRO A 107 -4.54 8.56 -19.57
CA PRO A 107 -5.39 8.31 -18.41
C PRO A 107 -6.88 8.12 -18.76
N ASP A 108 -7.31 8.65 -19.92
CA ASP A 108 -8.69 8.57 -20.40
C ASP A 108 -8.97 7.24 -21.12
N ARG A 109 -7.92 6.57 -21.62
CA ARG A 109 -8.04 5.32 -22.40
C ARG A 109 -7.51 4.08 -21.69
N GLU A 110 -6.64 4.23 -20.70
CA GLU A 110 -6.05 3.13 -19.96
C GLU A 110 -6.60 3.02 -18.54
N ASP A 111 -6.85 1.78 -18.11
CA ASP A 111 -7.17 1.52 -16.71
C ASP A 111 -5.90 1.45 -15.85
N LEU A 112 -6.07 1.67 -14.55
CA LEU A 112 -4.98 1.69 -13.58
C LEU A 112 -4.15 0.40 -13.60
N PHE A 113 -4.81 -0.75 -13.86
CA PHE A 113 -4.14 -2.04 -13.87
C PHE A 113 -3.24 -2.20 -15.10
N ASP A 114 -3.70 -1.80 -16.28
CA ASP A 114 -2.91 -1.84 -17.52
C ASP A 114 -1.65 -0.97 -17.39
N LEU A 115 -1.77 0.20 -16.77
CA LEU A 115 -0.64 1.09 -16.49
C LEU A 115 0.38 0.44 -15.56
N ILE A 116 -0.08 -0.22 -14.48
CA ILE A 116 0.76 -0.98 -13.55
C ILE A 116 1.42 -2.16 -14.25
N CYS A 117 0.72 -2.85 -15.14
CA CYS A 117 1.28 -3.96 -15.92
C CYS A 117 2.45 -3.47 -16.80
N ARG A 118 2.29 -2.35 -17.51
CA ARG A 118 3.35 -1.75 -18.33
C ARG A 118 4.57 -1.38 -17.50
N LEU A 119 4.32 -0.74 -16.35
CA LEU A 119 5.35 -0.38 -15.38
C LEU A 119 6.11 -1.56 -14.83
N MET A 120 5.40 -2.62 -14.42
CA MET A 120 5.99 -3.82 -13.85
C MET A 120 6.84 -4.56 -14.87
N VAL A 121 6.36 -4.67 -16.12
CA VAL A 121 7.12 -5.27 -17.21
C VAL A 121 8.39 -4.47 -17.51
N ALA A 122 8.31 -3.14 -17.58
CA ALA A 122 9.48 -2.30 -17.80
C ALA A 122 10.52 -2.44 -16.67
N ALA A 123 10.08 -2.38 -15.41
CA ALA A 123 10.95 -2.51 -14.25
C ALA A 123 11.61 -3.91 -14.17
N ALA A 124 10.89 -4.98 -14.51
CA ALA A 124 11.46 -6.32 -14.58
C ALA A 124 12.45 -6.50 -15.73
N ASP A 125 12.20 -5.88 -16.89
CA ASP A 125 13.11 -5.90 -18.03
C ASP A 125 14.44 -5.19 -17.70
N ASP A 126 14.40 -4.09 -16.95
CA ASP A 126 15.59 -3.41 -16.41
C ASP A 126 16.40 -4.34 -15.49
N LEU A 127 15.75 -5.05 -14.57
CA LEU A 127 16.43 -6.00 -13.67
C LEU A 127 17.11 -7.15 -14.42
N VAL A 128 16.45 -7.68 -15.46
CA VAL A 128 17.02 -8.73 -16.30
C VAL A 128 18.24 -8.21 -17.07
N ARG A 129 18.16 -6.99 -17.61
CA ARG A 129 19.31 -6.34 -18.29
C ARG A 129 20.51 -6.17 -17.37
N ASP A 130 20.27 -5.76 -16.12
CA ASP A 130 21.34 -5.54 -15.15
C ASP A 130 21.81 -6.84 -14.45
N GLY A 131 21.21 -7.97 -14.80
CA GLY A 131 21.48 -9.30 -14.24
C GLY A 131 20.81 -9.53 -12.89
N LEU A 132 20.14 -10.66 -12.72
CA LEU A 132 19.39 -10.97 -11.50
C LEU A 132 20.32 -11.19 -10.29
N LEU A 133 19.86 -10.75 -9.12
CA LEU A 133 20.52 -10.94 -7.84
C LEU A 133 20.72 -12.43 -7.57
N ARG A 134 21.94 -12.80 -7.21
CA ARG A 134 22.28 -14.14 -6.72
C ARG A 134 22.90 -14.00 -5.33
N ASP A 135 22.57 -14.91 -4.44
CA ASP A 135 23.12 -14.94 -3.09
C ASP A 135 23.42 -16.37 -2.65
N TYR A 136 24.22 -16.52 -1.60
CA TYR A 136 24.47 -17.82 -0.99
C TYR A 136 23.27 -18.22 -0.14
N ARG A 137 22.62 -19.32 -0.49
CA ARG A 137 21.57 -19.96 0.30
C ARG A 137 22.09 -21.25 0.91
N LEU A 138 21.82 -21.46 2.19
CA LEU A 138 22.09 -22.73 2.86
C LEU A 138 21.06 -23.77 2.38
N VAL A 139 21.54 -24.81 1.73
CA VAL A 139 20.73 -25.91 1.19
C VAL A 139 21.02 -27.18 2.00
N GLU A 140 19.96 -27.89 2.37
CA GLU A 140 20.03 -29.26 2.87
C GLU A 140 19.45 -30.21 1.83
N ASP A 141 20.28 -31.11 1.30
CA ASP A 141 19.87 -32.04 0.25
C ASP A 141 20.66 -33.36 0.34
N ASP A 142 20.12 -34.43 -0.24
CA ASP A 142 20.74 -35.74 -0.23
C ASP A 142 21.49 -36.00 -1.55
N LEU A 143 22.82 -35.96 -1.50
CA LEU A 143 23.65 -35.99 -2.71
C LEU A 143 24.40 -37.32 -2.85
N PRO A 144 24.64 -37.81 -4.07
CA PRO A 144 25.46 -39.01 -4.28
C PRO A 144 26.95 -38.80 -3.91
N LEU A 145 27.36 -37.53 -3.77
CA LEU A 145 28.71 -37.12 -3.38
C LEU A 145 28.62 -36.14 -2.22
N LEU A 146 29.58 -36.21 -1.29
CA LEU A 146 29.63 -35.29 -0.15
C LEU A 146 29.99 -33.87 -0.62
N ARG A 147 29.06 -32.93 -0.43
CA ARG A 147 29.25 -31.49 -0.69
C ARG A 147 28.98 -30.71 0.60
N GLY A 148 29.92 -29.85 1.01
CA GLY A 148 29.79 -29.09 2.25
C GLY A 148 29.85 -29.98 3.50
N ARG A 149 28.93 -29.78 4.45
CA ARG A 149 28.91 -30.46 5.76
C ARG A 149 27.93 -31.64 5.76
N LEU A 150 28.40 -32.82 6.17
CA LEU A 150 27.52 -33.98 6.40
C LEU A 150 26.63 -33.75 7.63
N LEU A 151 25.32 -33.96 7.48
CA LEU A 151 24.34 -33.95 8.55
C LEU A 151 24.29 -35.34 9.22
N HIS A 152 25.26 -35.63 10.08
CA HIS A 152 25.41 -36.96 10.70
C HIS A 152 24.14 -37.50 11.37
N ARG A 153 23.37 -36.64 12.03
CA ARG A 153 22.09 -37.01 12.65
C ARG A 153 21.09 -37.47 11.59
N GLU A 154 20.90 -36.69 10.54
CA GLU A 154 19.92 -37.00 9.50
C GLU A 154 20.37 -38.18 8.63
N GLN A 155 21.67 -38.32 8.37
CA GLN A 155 22.24 -39.50 7.74
C GLN A 155 21.96 -40.76 8.55
N PHE A 156 22.16 -40.71 9.87
CA PHE A 156 21.87 -41.84 10.75
C PHE A 156 20.38 -42.15 10.81
N LEU A 157 19.51 -41.14 10.89
CA LEU A 157 18.07 -41.33 11.01
C LEU A 157 17.38 -41.77 9.71
N ARG A 158 17.79 -41.20 8.56
CA ARG A 158 17.11 -41.40 7.26
C ARG A 158 17.81 -42.43 6.38
N ARG A 159 19.12 -42.65 6.56
CA ARG A 159 19.96 -43.47 5.66
C ARG A 159 20.91 -44.41 6.40
N PHE A 160 20.49 -44.95 7.53
CA PHE A 160 21.30 -45.90 8.30
C PHE A 160 21.75 -47.08 7.42
N GLY A 161 23.07 -47.30 7.36
CA GLY A 161 23.67 -48.38 6.56
C GLY A 161 23.69 -48.15 5.03
N GLN A 162 23.13 -47.04 4.53
CA GLN A 162 23.14 -46.68 3.11
C GLN A 162 24.19 -45.59 2.85
N MET A 163 25.17 -45.89 1.98
CA MET A 163 26.30 -44.99 1.66
C MET A 163 26.29 -44.49 0.20
N ASN A 164 25.19 -44.68 -0.52
CA ASN A 164 25.03 -44.22 -1.90
C ASN A 164 24.50 -42.78 -2.01
N ARG A 165 24.00 -42.19 -0.90
CA ARG A 165 23.62 -40.78 -0.79
C ARG A 165 23.98 -40.25 0.60
N PHE A 166 24.35 -38.97 0.65
CA PHE A 166 24.80 -38.25 1.83
C PHE A 166 23.85 -37.07 2.09
N GLU A 167 23.23 -37.03 3.27
CA GLU A 167 22.47 -35.88 3.74
C GLU A 167 23.45 -34.72 4.02
N CYS A 168 23.52 -33.76 3.11
CA CYS A 168 24.51 -32.69 3.09
C CYS A 168 23.86 -31.34 3.41
N ARG A 169 24.62 -30.45 4.04
CA ARG A 169 24.30 -29.03 4.20
C ARG A 169 25.42 -28.21 3.57
N PHE A 170 25.11 -27.41 2.56
CA PHE A 170 26.09 -26.62 1.82
C PHE A 170 25.51 -25.27 1.37
N ASP A 171 26.38 -24.33 1.04
CA ASP A 171 25.97 -23.06 0.45
C ASP A 171 25.89 -23.18 -1.07
N GLU A 172 24.75 -22.80 -1.64
CA GLU A 172 24.51 -22.73 -3.07
C GLU A 172 24.40 -21.26 -3.49
N PHE A 173 25.18 -20.87 -4.49
CA PHE A 173 25.11 -19.53 -5.07
C PHE A 173 24.11 -19.53 -6.23
N ASP A 174 22.84 -19.32 -5.91
CA ASP A 174 21.73 -19.32 -6.87
C ASP A 174 20.96 -17.99 -6.84
N GLY A 175 19.95 -17.88 -7.69
CA GLY A 175 19.05 -16.72 -7.73
C GLY A 175 17.69 -17.00 -7.09
N ASP A 176 17.52 -18.10 -6.35
CA ASP A 176 16.25 -18.46 -5.72
C ASP A 176 16.10 -17.75 -4.37
N ASN A 177 16.06 -16.42 -4.43
CA ASN A 177 15.92 -15.51 -3.29
C ASN A 177 14.55 -14.80 -3.31
N ALA A 178 14.17 -14.24 -2.16
CA ALA A 178 12.88 -13.59 -1.98
C ALA A 178 12.68 -12.41 -2.95
N GLU A 179 13.77 -11.71 -3.30
CA GLU A 179 13.77 -10.58 -4.23
C GLU A 179 13.33 -11.00 -5.64
N ASN A 180 13.94 -12.05 -6.19
CA ASN A 180 13.55 -12.58 -7.50
C ASN A 180 12.17 -13.26 -7.46
N GLN A 181 11.86 -13.99 -6.38
CA GLN A 181 10.57 -14.67 -6.20
C GLN A 181 9.39 -13.71 -6.20
N LEU A 182 9.53 -12.54 -5.55
CA LEU A 182 8.49 -11.51 -5.54
C LEU A 182 8.16 -11.02 -6.97
N VAL A 183 9.20 -10.71 -7.75
CA VAL A 183 9.04 -10.25 -9.14
C VAL A 183 8.42 -11.34 -10.01
N ALA A 184 8.90 -12.58 -9.87
CA ALA A 184 8.37 -13.74 -10.58
C ALA A 184 6.88 -14.00 -10.29
N ALA A 185 6.48 -13.90 -9.02
CA ALA A 185 5.09 -14.04 -8.59
C ALA A 185 4.18 -13.01 -9.27
N ALA A 186 4.60 -11.74 -9.28
CA ALA A 186 3.84 -10.67 -9.90
C ALA A 186 3.73 -10.81 -11.42
N LEU A 187 4.83 -11.11 -12.12
CA LEU A 187 4.84 -11.31 -13.57
C LEU A 187 3.91 -12.45 -14.00
N THR A 188 3.90 -13.55 -13.25
CA THR A 188 3.01 -14.69 -13.51
C THR A 188 1.55 -14.28 -13.40
N ARG A 189 1.19 -13.54 -12.35
CA ARG A 189 -0.20 -13.11 -12.11
C ARG A 189 -0.68 -12.05 -13.11
N LEU A 190 0.15 -11.04 -13.40
CA LEU A 190 -0.22 -9.94 -14.29
C LEU A 190 -0.32 -10.39 -15.74
N SER A 191 0.58 -11.26 -16.20
CA SER A 191 0.64 -11.68 -17.61
C SER A 191 -0.57 -12.53 -18.04
N ALA A 192 -1.30 -13.09 -17.08
CA ALA A 192 -2.59 -13.73 -17.35
C ALA A 192 -3.74 -12.73 -17.57
N ARG A 193 -3.60 -11.49 -17.09
CA ARG A 193 -4.70 -10.50 -16.97
C ARG A 193 -4.46 -9.19 -17.73
N ALA A 194 -3.22 -8.92 -18.14
CA ALA A 194 -2.88 -7.73 -18.91
C ALA A 194 -3.66 -7.70 -20.23
N ARG A 195 -4.31 -6.56 -20.51
CA ARG A 195 -5.15 -6.39 -21.69
C ARG A 195 -4.34 -6.29 -22.96
N GLU A 196 -3.32 -5.43 -22.95
CA GLU A 196 -2.47 -5.17 -24.11
C GLU A 196 -1.64 -6.42 -24.46
N SER A 197 -1.73 -6.86 -25.72
CA SER A 197 -1.05 -8.07 -26.19
C SER A 197 0.47 -7.97 -26.09
N LYS A 198 1.05 -6.79 -26.33
CA LYS A 198 2.50 -6.56 -26.21
C LYS A 198 2.97 -6.73 -24.77
N VAL A 199 2.26 -6.13 -23.82
CA VAL A 199 2.56 -6.20 -22.37
C VAL A 199 2.41 -7.62 -21.88
N ARG A 200 1.33 -8.30 -22.28
CA ARG A 200 1.11 -9.71 -21.98
C ARG A 200 2.24 -10.61 -22.48
N SER A 201 2.64 -10.46 -23.74
CA SER A 201 3.73 -11.24 -24.34
C SER A 201 5.08 -10.95 -23.66
N ALA A 202 5.38 -9.69 -23.36
CA ALA A 202 6.59 -9.31 -22.65
C ALA A 202 6.60 -9.85 -21.21
N GLY A 203 5.50 -9.72 -20.49
CA GLY A 203 5.34 -10.26 -19.14
C GLY A 203 5.49 -11.78 -19.10
N ARG A 204 4.92 -12.53 -20.05
CA ARG A 204 5.11 -13.99 -20.16
C ARG A 204 6.56 -14.36 -20.42
N ARG A 205 7.24 -13.65 -21.33
CA ARG A 205 8.67 -13.87 -21.60
C ARG A 205 9.51 -13.66 -20.34
N LEU A 206 9.30 -12.55 -19.64
CA LEU A 206 10.01 -12.26 -18.39
C LEU A 206 9.68 -13.29 -17.31
N ALA A 207 8.42 -13.66 -17.12
CA ALA A 207 8.04 -14.72 -16.18
C ALA A 207 8.78 -16.02 -16.47
N HIS A 208 8.95 -16.39 -17.74
CA HIS A 208 9.69 -17.59 -18.14
C HIS A 208 11.19 -17.51 -17.78
N LEU A 209 11.82 -16.34 -17.93
CA LEU A 209 13.22 -16.12 -17.53
C LEU A 209 13.38 -16.21 -16.00
N PHE A 210 12.43 -15.66 -15.24
CA PHE A 210 12.44 -15.78 -13.78
C PHE A 210 12.18 -17.23 -13.32
N ASP A 211 11.38 -18.00 -14.05
CA ASP A 211 11.16 -19.43 -13.81
C ASP A 211 12.40 -20.29 -14.12
N GLU A 212 13.43 -19.77 -14.77
CA GLU A 212 14.73 -20.47 -14.86
C GLU A 212 15.59 -20.26 -13.60
N VAL A 213 15.25 -19.27 -12.77
CA VAL A 213 16.13 -18.77 -11.70
C VAL A 213 15.55 -18.99 -10.30
N CYS A 214 14.23 -18.89 -10.13
CA CYS A 214 13.58 -18.97 -8.82
C CYS A 214 12.19 -19.62 -8.91
N ARG A 215 11.64 -20.03 -7.76
CA ARG A 215 10.24 -20.45 -7.66
C ARG A 215 9.54 -19.64 -6.57
N PRO A 216 8.49 -18.87 -6.88
CA PRO A 216 7.77 -18.10 -5.86
C PRO A 216 7.29 -18.98 -4.71
N HIS A 217 7.74 -18.68 -3.50
CA HIS A 217 7.26 -19.39 -2.31
C HIS A 217 5.77 -19.10 -2.03
N THR A 218 5.34 -17.87 -2.27
CA THR A 218 3.98 -17.40 -2.00
C THR A 218 3.58 -16.26 -2.94
N ALA A 219 2.27 -16.01 -3.06
CA ALA A 219 1.71 -14.81 -3.66
C ALA A 219 1.32 -13.74 -2.62
N ASP A 220 1.56 -14.01 -1.32
CA ASP A 220 1.32 -13.07 -0.23
C ASP A 220 2.40 -11.98 -0.19
N ALA A 221 2.03 -10.75 -0.56
CA ALA A 221 2.91 -9.59 -0.52
C ALA A 221 3.44 -9.29 0.90
N ASP A 222 2.66 -9.59 1.94
CA ASP A 222 3.04 -9.26 3.32
C ASP A 222 4.16 -10.17 3.84
N TRP A 223 4.25 -11.40 3.31
CA TRP A 223 5.40 -12.26 3.56
C TRP A 223 6.68 -11.62 3.04
N TYR A 224 6.67 -11.09 1.81
CA TYR A 224 7.84 -10.43 1.23
C TYR A 224 8.20 -9.14 1.97
N ASP A 225 7.22 -8.39 2.49
CA ASP A 225 7.48 -7.20 3.32
C ASP A 225 8.26 -7.52 4.59
N ARG A 226 8.00 -8.69 5.21
CA ARG A 226 8.72 -9.13 6.42
C ARG A 226 10.09 -9.75 6.12
N THR A 227 10.27 -10.28 4.91
CA THR A 227 11.47 -11.03 4.52
C THR A 227 12.52 -10.15 3.84
N ILE A 228 12.11 -9.23 2.96
CA ILE A 228 13.03 -8.43 2.16
C ILE A 228 13.44 -7.18 2.95
N THR A 229 14.74 -7.05 3.22
CA THR A 229 15.34 -5.82 3.77
C THR A 229 16.26 -5.21 2.71
N TYR A 230 16.16 -3.90 2.51
CA TYR A 230 16.96 -3.24 1.49
C TYR A 230 18.40 -2.98 1.95
N ASP A 231 19.36 -3.36 1.12
CA ASP A 231 20.78 -3.09 1.23
C ASP A 231 21.32 -2.55 -0.10
N ARG A 232 22.63 -2.25 -0.17
CA ARG A 232 23.27 -1.74 -1.39
C ARG A 232 23.18 -2.67 -2.61
N ARG A 233 22.94 -3.98 -2.41
CA ARG A 233 22.91 -5.01 -3.47
C ARG A 233 21.53 -5.11 -4.09
N ASN A 234 20.48 -5.03 -3.27
CA ASN A 234 19.10 -5.16 -3.72
C ASN A 234 18.36 -3.82 -3.83
N PHE A 235 18.99 -2.68 -3.52
CA PHE A 235 18.39 -1.35 -3.65
C PHE A 235 17.76 -1.10 -5.04
N ARG A 236 18.42 -1.55 -6.11
CA ARG A 236 17.90 -1.44 -7.49
C ARG A 236 16.56 -2.17 -7.73
N TYR A 237 16.21 -3.15 -6.89
CA TYR A 237 14.94 -3.89 -6.97
C TYR A 237 13.76 -3.12 -6.40
N GLN A 238 13.98 -2.03 -5.64
CA GLN A 238 12.94 -1.36 -4.88
C GLN A 238 11.71 -1.00 -5.72
N ARG A 239 11.93 -0.49 -6.93
CA ARG A 239 10.85 -0.15 -7.87
C ARG A 239 10.04 -1.38 -8.30
N ALA A 240 10.73 -2.43 -8.74
CA ALA A 240 10.08 -3.66 -9.18
C ALA A 240 9.36 -4.36 -8.03
N HIS A 241 9.93 -4.35 -6.82
CA HIS A 241 9.29 -4.87 -5.61
C HIS A 241 8.03 -4.10 -5.25
N GLY A 242 8.05 -2.76 -5.28
CA GLY A 242 6.88 -1.93 -5.01
C GLY A 242 5.72 -2.25 -5.98
N LEU A 243 6.02 -2.29 -7.28
CA LEU A 243 5.06 -2.66 -8.32
C LEU A 243 4.58 -4.12 -8.17
N ALA A 244 5.48 -5.05 -7.85
CA ALA A 244 5.14 -6.46 -7.65
C ALA A 244 4.18 -6.64 -6.47
N LYS A 245 4.46 -6.01 -5.33
CA LYS A 245 3.59 -6.02 -4.15
C LYS A 245 2.22 -5.43 -4.46
N LEU A 246 2.18 -4.34 -5.23
CA LEU A 246 0.93 -3.72 -5.69
C LEU A 246 0.11 -4.67 -6.56
N VAL A 247 0.76 -5.34 -7.52
CA VAL A 247 0.11 -6.37 -8.36
C VAL A 247 -0.47 -7.48 -7.50
N LEU A 248 0.32 -8.04 -6.57
CA LEU A 248 -0.11 -9.15 -5.72
C LEU A 248 -1.26 -8.76 -4.78
N ARG A 249 -1.20 -7.58 -4.15
CA ARG A 249 -2.27 -7.05 -3.29
C ARG A 249 -3.53 -6.73 -4.07
N GLY A 250 -3.37 -6.09 -5.23
CA GLY A 250 -4.50 -5.68 -6.05
C GLY A 250 -5.24 -6.86 -6.67
N LEU A 251 -4.51 -7.94 -7.01
CA LEU A 251 -5.05 -9.20 -7.52
C LEU A 251 -5.33 -10.24 -6.42
N SER A 252 -5.28 -9.87 -5.14
CA SER A 252 -5.41 -10.83 -4.03
C SER A 252 -6.75 -11.56 -3.98
N ILE A 253 -7.75 -11.07 -4.72
CA ILE A 253 -9.09 -11.65 -4.87
C ILE A 253 -9.06 -12.86 -5.83
N ASP A 254 -8.08 -12.92 -6.71
CA ASP A 254 -8.00 -13.92 -7.75
C ASP A 254 -7.19 -15.14 -7.30
N ASP A 255 -7.86 -16.29 -7.19
CA ASP A 255 -7.21 -17.54 -6.87
C ASP A 255 -6.28 -18.05 -7.99
N MET A 256 -5.33 -18.88 -7.56
CA MET A 256 -4.28 -19.48 -8.38
C MET A 256 -4.77 -20.63 -9.27
N PHE A 257 -6.05 -21.01 -9.16
CA PHE A 257 -6.59 -22.27 -9.70
C PHE A 257 -7.81 -22.14 -10.61
N ASP A 258 -8.29 -20.93 -10.94
CA ASP A 258 -9.38 -20.80 -11.90
C ASP A 258 -8.83 -20.88 -13.33
N ALA A 259 -9.10 -21.99 -14.02
CA ALA A 259 -8.77 -22.16 -15.44
C ALA A 259 -9.49 -21.13 -16.33
N ASP A 260 -10.57 -20.51 -15.81
CA ASP A 260 -11.36 -19.44 -16.42
C ASP A 260 -10.97 -18.02 -15.93
N ALA A 261 -9.84 -17.86 -15.24
CA ALA A 261 -9.37 -16.59 -14.65
C ALA A 261 -9.20 -15.42 -15.65
N GLY A 262 -9.34 -15.66 -16.96
CA GLY A 262 -9.37 -14.62 -17.98
C GLY A 262 -10.72 -13.92 -18.14
N ILE A 263 -11.83 -14.49 -17.64
CA ILE A 263 -13.19 -13.99 -17.90
C ILE A 263 -13.70 -13.10 -16.75
N ALA A 264 -13.50 -13.53 -15.50
CA ALA A 264 -13.87 -12.78 -14.31
C ALA A 264 -12.64 -12.51 -13.43
N SER A 265 -12.24 -11.25 -13.27
CA SER A 265 -11.07 -10.85 -12.49
C SER A 265 -11.24 -9.47 -11.87
N ALA A 266 -10.52 -9.19 -10.80
CA ALA A 266 -10.53 -7.87 -10.18
C ALA A 266 -9.13 -7.42 -9.79
N PHE A 267 -8.81 -6.18 -10.16
CA PHE A 267 -7.67 -5.45 -9.64
C PHE A 267 -8.16 -4.21 -8.91
N MET A 268 -8.01 -4.19 -7.59
CA MET A 268 -8.52 -3.11 -6.74
C MET A 268 -7.44 -2.67 -5.74
N ILE A 269 -7.26 -1.36 -5.57
CA ILE A 269 -6.35 -0.77 -4.58
C ILE A 269 -7.18 0.00 -3.55
N ASP A 270 -6.94 -0.23 -2.26
CA ASP A 270 -7.56 0.55 -1.20
C ASP A 270 -6.85 1.90 -1.04
N MET A 271 -7.60 2.97 -1.24
CA MET A 271 -7.06 4.32 -1.14
C MET A 271 -6.81 4.76 0.30
N ASN A 272 -7.45 4.16 1.31
CA ASN A 272 -7.22 4.52 2.71
C ASN A 272 -5.76 4.26 3.14
N PRO A 273 -5.24 3.00 3.13
CA PRO A 273 -3.87 2.72 3.56
C PRO A 273 -2.83 3.33 2.62
N LEU A 274 -3.15 3.47 1.33
CA LEU A 274 -2.26 4.13 0.38
C LEU A 274 -2.07 5.62 0.72
N PHE A 275 -3.16 6.33 0.99
CA PHE A 275 -3.11 7.74 1.37
C PHE A 275 -2.46 7.93 2.75
N GLU A 276 -2.74 7.04 3.71
CA GLU A 276 -2.06 7.02 5.01
C GLU A 276 -0.54 6.92 4.86
N ALA A 277 -0.06 5.91 4.12
CA ALA A 277 1.37 5.71 3.89
C ALA A 277 2.01 6.90 3.16
N PHE A 278 1.32 7.46 2.17
CA PHE A 278 1.76 8.64 1.43
C PHE A 278 1.93 9.86 2.32
N VAL A 279 0.90 10.24 3.08
CA VAL A 279 0.94 11.41 3.97
C VAL A 279 1.97 11.21 5.09
N THR A 280 2.03 10.00 5.64
CA THR A 280 3.01 9.63 6.68
C THR A 280 4.43 9.93 6.21
N ARG A 281 4.80 9.39 5.05
CA ARG A 281 6.12 9.64 4.46
C ARG A 281 6.33 11.12 4.14
N LEU A 282 5.34 11.78 3.56
CA LEU A 282 5.42 13.19 3.18
C LEU A 282 5.69 14.08 4.40
N VAL A 283 5.02 13.81 5.52
CA VAL A 283 5.21 14.53 6.78
C VAL A 283 6.57 14.19 7.40
N GLU A 284 6.99 12.92 7.39
CA GLU A 284 8.31 12.51 7.88
C GLU A 284 9.44 13.25 7.13
N GLU A 285 9.44 13.20 5.79
CA GLU A 285 10.42 13.91 4.96
C GLU A 285 10.36 15.43 5.14
N ALA A 286 9.16 16.02 5.18
CA ALA A 286 9.03 17.47 5.33
C ALA A 286 9.56 17.94 6.70
N LEU A 287 9.45 17.13 7.75
CA LEU A 287 9.96 17.45 9.09
C LEU A 287 11.44 17.13 9.29
N GLU A 288 12.12 16.48 8.32
CA GLU A 288 13.57 16.31 8.37
C GLU A 288 14.27 17.68 8.47
N GLY A 289 15.23 17.78 9.39
CA GLY A 289 15.96 19.02 9.69
C GLY A 289 15.21 20.02 10.58
N THR A 290 13.95 19.75 10.95
CA THR A 290 13.22 20.56 11.94
C THR A 290 13.48 20.08 13.37
N ALA A 291 12.94 20.82 14.34
CA ALA A 291 12.95 20.42 15.74
C ALA A 291 11.93 19.30 16.05
N LEU A 292 10.84 19.20 15.27
CA LEU A 292 9.77 18.24 15.51
C LEU A 292 10.19 16.81 15.18
N ARG A 293 9.62 15.84 15.90
CA ARG A 293 9.89 14.41 15.72
C ARG A 293 8.60 13.67 15.35
N PRO A 294 8.40 13.31 14.07
CA PRO A 294 7.30 12.43 13.67
C PRO A 294 7.58 10.97 14.07
N SER A 295 6.52 10.22 14.32
CA SER A 295 6.57 8.78 14.62
C SER A 295 5.30 8.10 14.12
N SER A 296 5.44 7.10 13.24
CA SER A 296 4.33 6.44 12.51
C SER A 296 4.04 4.99 12.96
N GLN A 297 4.81 4.47 13.91
CA GLN A 297 4.74 3.07 14.35
C GLN A 297 4.36 2.92 15.82
N GLU A 298 3.77 3.95 16.42
CA GLU A 298 3.46 3.94 17.85
C GLU A 298 2.27 3.07 18.17
N ARG A 299 2.57 1.93 18.78
CA ARG A 299 1.59 0.98 19.29
C ARG A 299 1.61 1.02 20.80
N ASN A 300 0.47 1.34 21.41
CA ASN A 300 0.34 1.28 22.86
C ASN A 300 -0.75 0.28 23.27
N GLY A 301 -0.31 -0.89 23.74
CA GLY A 301 -1.18 -1.94 24.29
C GLY A 301 -1.54 -1.74 25.76
N ALA A 302 -0.98 -0.72 26.43
CA ALA A 302 -1.24 -0.47 27.85
C ALA A 302 -2.47 0.41 28.09
N VAL A 303 -3.01 1.07 27.04
CA VAL A 303 -4.13 2.02 27.19
C VAL A 303 -5.47 1.32 27.37
N ILE A 304 -5.76 0.28 26.57
CA ILE A 304 -6.98 -0.51 26.73
C ILE A 304 -6.61 -1.86 27.33
N ARG A 305 -6.87 -2.02 28.62
CA ARG A 305 -6.65 -3.27 29.35
C ARG A 305 -7.97 -3.89 29.76
N ASP A 306 -8.02 -5.21 29.69
CA ASP A 306 -9.09 -5.99 30.26
C ASP A 306 -8.99 -5.89 31.78
N GLU A 307 -10.02 -5.36 32.43
CA GLU A 307 -9.99 -5.06 33.87
C GLU A 307 -9.88 -6.33 34.73
N ALA A 308 -10.50 -7.43 34.29
CA ALA A 308 -10.51 -8.69 35.03
C ALA A 308 -9.16 -9.42 34.98
N THR A 309 -8.49 -9.41 33.83
CA THR A 309 -7.24 -10.15 33.59
C THR A 309 -6.00 -9.27 33.66
N GLY A 310 -6.17 -7.94 33.62
CA GLY A 310 -5.09 -6.98 33.46
C GLY A 310 -4.37 -7.08 32.12
N LYS A 311 -4.80 -7.92 31.17
CA LYS A 311 -4.11 -8.08 29.88
C LYS A 311 -4.47 -6.95 28.94
N THR A 312 -3.63 -6.68 27.95
CA THR A 312 -3.99 -5.80 26.83
C THR A 312 -5.24 -6.35 26.15
N TYR A 313 -6.30 -5.56 26.13
CA TYR A 313 -7.54 -5.89 25.41
C TYR A 313 -7.44 -5.44 23.95
N SER A 314 -6.93 -4.22 23.72
CA SER A 314 -6.70 -3.69 22.38
C SER A 314 -5.53 -2.72 22.37
N THR A 315 -4.85 -2.63 21.23
CA THR A 315 -3.73 -1.72 21.02
C THR A 315 -4.21 -0.49 20.27
N ILE A 316 -3.88 0.69 20.77
CA ILE A 316 -4.11 1.92 20.03
C ILE A 316 -2.92 2.22 19.12
N ARG A 317 -3.21 2.69 17.91
CA ARG A 317 -2.21 3.04 16.92
C ARG A 317 -2.68 4.24 16.10
N PRO A 318 -2.30 5.47 16.46
CA PRO A 318 -2.41 6.62 15.57
C PRO A 318 -1.52 6.41 14.35
N ASP A 319 -1.88 7.02 13.22
CA ASP A 319 -1.10 6.94 11.99
C ASP A 319 0.21 7.73 12.12
N LEU A 320 0.15 8.88 12.79
CA LEU A 320 1.29 9.73 13.12
C LEU A 320 1.19 10.26 14.56
N VAL A 321 2.33 10.43 15.23
CA VAL A 321 2.46 11.21 16.45
C VAL A 321 3.58 12.22 16.27
N ILE A 322 3.27 13.50 16.36
CA ILE A 322 4.23 14.59 16.23
C ILE A 322 4.61 15.11 17.61
N ARG A 323 5.91 15.16 17.91
CA ARG A 323 6.44 15.63 19.20
C ARG A 323 7.37 16.81 19.08
N THR A 324 7.38 17.63 20.13
CA THR A 324 8.45 18.59 20.38
C THR A 324 9.77 17.87 20.73
N PRO A 325 10.93 18.52 20.56
CA PRO A 325 12.24 17.93 20.90
C PRO A 325 12.33 17.44 22.35
N THR A 326 11.72 18.20 23.26
CA THR A 326 11.66 17.99 24.70
C THR A 326 10.68 16.87 25.09
N GLY A 327 9.76 16.48 24.19
CA GLY A 327 8.75 15.46 24.45
C GLY A 327 7.63 15.90 25.40
N ASP A 328 7.60 17.17 25.79
CA ASP A 328 6.59 17.77 26.67
C ASP A 328 5.23 17.92 25.99
N ARG A 329 5.22 18.04 24.64
CA ARG A 329 4.01 18.09 23.84
C ARG A 329 4.05 17.03 22.73
N SER A 330 2.92 16.38 22.56
CA SER A 330 2.69 15.31 21.60
C SER A 330 1.28 15.39 21.06
N VAL A 331 1.16 15.37 19.73
CA VAL A 331 -0.13 15.43 19.05
C VAL A 331 -0.26 14.21 18.13
N PRO A 332 -1.16 13.27 18.43
CA PRO A 332 -1.52 12.23 17.48
C PRO A 332 -2.31 12.83 16.31
N VAL A 333 -1.97 12.39 15.12
CA VAL A 333 -2.59 12.79 13.86
C VAL A 333 -3.06 11.53 13.14
N ASP A 334 -4.32 11.55 12.75
CA ASP A 334 -4.99 10.47 12.04
C ASP A 334 -5.19 10.91 10.58
N VAL A 335 -4.85 10.06 9.63
CA VAL A 335 -4.91 10.35 8.20
C VAL A 335 -6.13 9.66 7.60
N LYS A 336 -7.00 10.43 6.96
CA LYS A 336 -8.30 9.94 6.46
C LYS A 336 -8.51 10.31 5.01
N TYR A 337 -8.67 9.30 4.15
CA TYR A 337 -9.04 9.48 2.75
C TYR A 337 -10.56 9.67 2.61
N LYS A 338 -11.06 10.86 2.98
CA LYS A 338 -12.50 11.21 2.98
C LYS A 338 -12.72 12.65 2.50
N LEU A 339 -13.88 12.89 1.89
CA LEU A 339 -14.35 14.19 1.38
C LEU A 339 -14.77 15.16 2.52
N TYR A 340 -13.85 15.45 3.44
CA TYR A 340 -14.10 16.36 4.58
C TYR A 340 -13.96 17.85 4.23
N ASP A 341 -13.62 18.17 2.98
CA ASP A 341 -13.80 19.51 2.40
C ASP A 341 -15.28 19.86 2.16
N GLN A 342 -16.08 18.83 1.82
CA GLN A 342 -17.50 18.94 1.47
C GLN A 342 -18.42 18.42 2.57
N LYS A 343 -17.93 17.51 3.40
CA LYS A 343 -18.69 16.88 4.50
C LYS A 343 -18.09 17.23 5.85
N ARG A 344 -18.89 17.13 6.91
CA ARG A 344 -18.40 17.24 8.29
C ARG A 344 -17.55 16.00 8.63
N LEU A 345 -16.58 16.18 9.53
CA LEU A 345 -15.87 15.06 10.16
C LEU A 345 -16.88 14.05 10.72
N SER A 346 -16.66 12.75 10.49
CA SER A 346 -17.58 11.73 10.98
C SER A 346 -17.49 11.63 12.51
N THR A 347 -18.58 11.24 13.16
CA THR A 347 -18.57 11.00 14.61
C THR A 347 -17.53 9.93 15.01
N ALA A 348 -17.34 8.90 14.18
CA ALA A 348 -16.36 7.85 14.44
C ALA A 348 -14.93 8.41 14.43
N ASP A 349 -14.60 9.25 13.44
CA ASP A 349 -13.27 9.85 13.29
C ASP A 349 -13.02 10.88 14.41
N ILE A 350 -14.04 11.62 14.84
CA ILE A 350 -13.97 12.53 16.00
C ILE A 350 -13.69 11.73 17.28
N TYR A 351 -14.39 10.61 17.50
CA TYR A 351 -14.16 9.75 18.68
C TYR A 351 -12.78 9.11 18.66
N GLN A 352 -12.33 8.65 17.51
CA GLN A 352 -10.99 8.08 17.33
C GLN A 352 -9.91 9.14 17.65
N ALA A 353 -9.99 10.32 17.04
CA ALA A 353 -9.04 11.41 17.29
C ALA A 353 -9.07 11.90 18.75
N PHE A 354 -10.26 11.98 19.37
CA PHE A 354 -10.38 12.28 20.81
C PHE A 354 -9.67 11.24 21.66
N PHE A 355 -9.89 9.96 21.37
CA PHE A 355 -9.32 8.87 22.15
C PHE A 355 -7.79 8.82 22.01
N TYR A 356 -7.26 9.08 20.82
CA TYR A 356 -5.82 9.25 20.64
C TYR A 356 -5.30 10.47 21.39
N ALA A 357 -5.94 11.63 21.29
CA ALA A 357 -5.54 12.82 22.04
C ALA A 357 -5.51 12.58 23.55
N PHE A 358 -6.50 11.82 24.07
CA PHE A 358 -6.53 11.43 25.48
C PHE A 358 -5.34 10.55 25.88
N ALA A 359 -4.93 9.63 25.00
CA ALA A 359 -3.90 8.65 25.30
C ALA A 359 -2.46 9.15 25.05
N PHE A 360 -2.27 10.02 24.05
CA PHE A 360 -0.94 10.42 23.58
C PHE A 360 -0.58 11.87 23.90
N SER A 361 -1.53 12.76 24.20
CA SER A 361 -1.22 14.16 24.53
C SER A 361 -1.15 14.41 26.04
N GLY A 362 -0.40 15.44 26.42
CA GLY A 362 -0.33 15.89 27.82
C GLY A 362 -1.69 16.39 28.35
N GLU A 363 -1.92 16.24 29.66
CA GLU A 363 -3.21 16.55 30.28
C GLU A 363 -3.67 18.00 30.12
N GLN A 364 -2.72 18.94 30.03
CA GLN A 364 -2.99 20.38 29.96
C GLN A 364 -3.41 20.85 28.55
N ASP A 365 -3.06 20.11 27.50
CA ASP A 365 -3.37 20.44 26.11
C ASP A 365 -3.61 19.17 25.28
N ARG A 366 -4.72 18.48 25.55
CA ARG A 366 -5.14 17.33 24.77
C ARG A 366 -5.57 17.77 23.38
N ARG A 367 -4.80 17.39 22.37
CA ARG A 367 -5.06 17.75 20.97
C ARG A 367 -4.95 16.54 20.06
N GLY A 368 -5.88 16.41 19.12
CA GLY A 368 -5.83 15.41 18.06
C GLY A 368 -5.91 16.10 16.71
N GLY A 369 -5.12 15.61 15.75
CA GLY A 369 -5.13 16.09 14.38
C GLY A 369 -5.83 15.11 13.44
N ILE A 370 -6.46 15.63 12.39
CA ILE A 370 -6.94 14.82 11.26
C ILE A 370 -6.44 15.45 9.94
N ILE A 371 -5.69 14.70 9.14
CA ILE A 371 -5.27 15.11 7.80
C ILE A 371 -6.15 14.39 6.77
N TYR A 372 -6.67 15.11 5.79
CA TYR A 372 -7.52 14.55 4.73
C TYR A 372 -7.25 15.23 3.37
N PRO A 373 -7.53 14.56 2.23
CA PRO A 373 -7.25 15.13 0.92
C PRO A 373 -8.29 16.19 0.55
N VAL A 374 -7.84 17.23 -0.15
CA VAL A 374 -8.66 18.30 -0.71
C VAL A 374 -8.16 18.65 -2.12
N GLN A 375 -8.99 19.32 -2.92
CA GLN A 375 -8.57 19.83 -4.22
C GLN A 375 -7.81 21.16 -4.14
N HIS A 376 -7.99 21.89 -3.03
CA HIS A 376 -7.33 23.17 -2.76
C HIS A 376 -7.06 23.29 -1.27
N THR A 377 -5.87 23.74 -0.89
CA THR A 377 -5.47 23.91 0.52
C THR A 377 -6.51 24.72 1.28
N LYS A 378 -6.98 24.16 2.40
CA LYS A 378 -8.01 24.78 3.24
C LYS A 378 -7.78 24.37 4.69
N SER A 379 -7.82 25.35 5.59
CA SER A 379 -7.91 25.08 7.03
C SER A 379 -9.19 24.29 7.29
N GLY A 380 -9.05 23.14 7.95
CA GLY A 380 -10.19 22.31 8.31
C GLY A 380 -10.90 22.80 9.58
N PRO A 381 -11.90 22.05 10.04
CA PRO A 381 -12.65 22.41 11.25
C PRO A 381 -11.77 22.34 12.51
N ALA A 382 -11.95 23.31 13.40
CA ALA A 382 -11.41 23.28 14.76
C ALA A 382 -12.54 23.03 15.75
N LEU A 383 -12.51 21.87 16.41
CA LEU A 383 -13.54 21.40 17.33
C LEU A 383 -13.05 21.47 18.77
N SER A 384 -13.88 21.97 19.67
CA SER A 384 -13.68 21.88 21.12
C SER A 384 -14.57 20.80 21.71
N ILE A 385 -13.98 19.75 22.29
CA ILE A 385 -14.71 18.74 23.04
C ILE A 385 -14.74 19.16 24.49
N LYS A 386 -15.94 19.27 25.07
CA LYS A 386 -16.16 19.65 26.45
C LYS A 386 -16.79 18.51 27.24
N ARG A 387 -16.44 18.43 28.52
CA ARG A 387 -17.17 17.63 29.50
C ARG A 387 -18.57 18.22 29.71
N ILE A 388 -19.45 17.44 30.33
CA ILE A 388 -20.82 17.88 30.65
C ILE A 388 -20.82 19.11 31.57
N ASP A 389 -19.81 19.23 32.45
CA ASP A 389 -19.57 20.40 33.30
C ASP A 389 -19.04 21.64 32.56
N GLY A 390 -18.84 21.56 31.24
CA GLY A 390 -18.37 22.64 30.38
C GLY A 390 -16.86 22.80 30.30
N ALA A 391 -16.07 22.04 31.08
CA ALA A 391 -14.61 22.08 31.02
C ALA A 391 -14.10 21.51 29.69
N LEU A 392 -13.06 22.15 29.11
CA LEU A 392 -12.43 21.67 27.88
C LEU A 392 -11.73 20.33 28.14
N ALA A 393 -12.13 19.30 27.40
CA ALA A 393 -11.54 17.97 27.47
C ALA A 393 -10.43 17.78 26.43
N ALA A 394 -10.66 18.24 25.19
CA ALA A 394 -9.69 18.15 24.10
C ALA A 394 -10.03 19.12 22.96
N ARG A 395 -9.06 19.36 22.08
CA ARG A 395 -9.25 20.04 20.79
C ARG A 395 -8.98 19.06 19.65
N ILE A 396 -9.82 19.08 18.63
CA ILE A 396 -9.58 18.32 17.39
C ILE A 396 -9.48 19.31 16.25
N THR A 397 -8.40 19.23 15.47
CA THR A 397 -8.14 20.10 14.33
C THR A 397 -8.02 19.28 13.06
N GLY A 398 -8.75 19.66 12.02
CA GLY A 398 -8.63 19.09 10.69
C GLY A 398 -7.76 19.96 9.79
N ALA A 399 -6.98 19.37 8.89
CA ALA A 399 -6.24 20.07 7.86
C ALA A 399 -6.33 19.35 6.50
N GLY A 400 -6.62 20.11 5.45
CA GLY A 400 -6.73 19.59 4.09
C GLY A 400 -5.40 19.63 3.34
N LEU A 401 -4.93 18.48 2.85
CA LEU A 401 -3.78 18.37 1.95
C LEU A 401 -4.24 18.50 0.48
N ASP A 402 -3.77 19.53 -0.23
CA ASP A 402 -4.00 19.69 -1.67
C ASP A 402 -3.27 18.59 -2.44
N LEU A 403 -3.98 17.50 -2.72
CA LEU A 403 -3.36 16.28 -3.23
C LEU A 403 -2.86 16.43 -4.68
N PRO A 404 -3.62 17.03 -5.63
CA PRO A 404 -3.11 17.30 -6.96
C PRO A 404 -1.85 18.16 -6.97
N ALA A 405 -1.87 19.31 -6.26
CA ALA A 405 -0.72 20.21 -6.23
C ALA A 405 0.51 19.57 -5.57
N THR A 406 0.29 18.77 -4.53
CA THR A 406 1.34 17.99 -3.85
C THR A 406 2.01 17.01 -4.81
N LEU A 407 1.22 16.21 -5.53
CA LEU A 407 1.75 15.21 -6.47
C LEU A 407 2.48 15.83 -7.65
N ASP A 408 2.00 16.98 -8.15
CA ASP A 408 2.70 17.73 -9.18
C ASP A 408 4.03 18.29 -8.67
N ALA A 409 4.07 18.85 -7.45
CA ALA A 409 5.30 19.37 -6.86
C ALA A 409 6.34 18.29 -6.57
N LEU A 410 5.91 17.06 -6.24
CA LEU A 410 6.81 15.91 -6.08
C LEU A 410 7.50 15.49 -7.39
N SER A 411 6.84 15.75 -8.52
CA SER A 411 7.35 15.42 -9.85
C SER A 411 8.31 16.47 -10.43
N ASP A 412 8.39 17.65 -9.81
CA ASP A 412 9.26 18.75 -10.23
C ASP A 412 10.38 19.00 -9.21
N THR A 413 11.32 19.87 -9.54
CA THR A 413 12.41 20.35 -8.69
C THR A 413 11.92 21.21 -7.50
N ARG A 414 10.61 21.28 -7.24
CA ARG A 414 9.94 22.19 -6.29
C ARG A 414 9.78 21.62 -4.87
N ARG A 415 10.51 20.56 -4.52
CA ARG A 415 10.39 19.87 -3.22
C ARG A 415 10.48 20.80 -2.01
N THR A 416 11.29 21.87 -2.06
CA THR A 416 11.43 22.83 -0.96
C THR A 416 10.14 23.62 -0.68
N ALA A 417 9.43 24.06 -1.72
CA ALA A 417 8.15 24.77 -1.55
C ALA A 417 7.09 23.81 -0.99
N LEU A 418 7.03 22.60 -1.53
CA LEU A 418 6.15 21.54 -1.04
C LEU A 418 6.35 21.27 0.46
N PHE A 419 7.59 21.05 0.91
CA PHE A 419 7.85 20.76 2.32
C PHE A 419 7.53 21.96 3.22
N THR A 420 7.60 23.18 2.70
CA THR A 420 7.16 24.37 3.45
C THR A 420 5.65 24.35 3.66
N ASP A 421 4.87 23.99 2.63
CA ASP A 421 3.41 23.88 2.74
C ASP A 421 2.99 22.71 3.64
N VAL A 422 3.68 21.58 3.57
CA VAL A 422 3.46 20.44 4.48
C VAL A 422 3.76 20.82 5.93
N ARG A 423 4.83 21.58 6.20
CA ARG A 423 5.13 22.08 7.56
C ARG A 423 4.02 22.99 8.10
N ARG A 424 3.47 23.87 7.26
CA ARG A 424 2.30 24.69 7.63
C ARG A 424 1.07 23.83 7.92
N LEU A 425 0.83 22.80 7.11
CA LEU A 425 -0.26 21.85 7.34
C LEU A 425 -0.08 21.10 8.67
N VAL A 426 1.15 20.71 9.03
CA VAL A 426 1.46 20.13 10.34
C VAL A 426 1.22 21.14 11.45
N GLU A 427 1.60 22.40 11.29
CA GLU A 427 1.35 23.45 12.26
C GLU A 427 -0.16 23.72 12.45
N ASP A 428 -0.93 23.78 11.37
CA ASP A 428 -2.40 23.96 11.43
C ASP A 428 -3.08 22.80 12.18
N VAL A 429 -2.64 21.57 11.91
CA VAL A 429 -3.26 20.38 12.49
C VAL A 429 -2.81 20.11 13.93
N THR A 430 -1.59 20.49 14.30
CA THR A 430 -1.00 20.20 15.62
C THR A 430 -0.88 21.41 16.55
N GLY A 431 -0.87 22.63 16.02
CA GLY A 431 -0.49 23.84 16.76
C GLY A 431 0.97 23.83 17.25
N LEU A 432 1.83 23.01 16.64
CA LEU A 432 3.28 22.98 16.91
C LEU A 432 4.02 23.66 15.76
N ALA A 433 4.80 24.69 16.07
CA ALA A 433 5.63 25.36 15.07
C ALA A 433 6.76 24.46 14.60
N ALA A 434 6.92 24.33 13.29
CA ALA A 434 7.97 23.55 12.64
C ALA A 434 9.17 24.45 12.28
N ASP A 435 9.81 25.06 13.28
CA ASP A 435 10.99 25.91 13.06
C ASP A 435 12.20 25.07 12.63
N ALA A 436 13.01 25.62 11.72
CA ALA A 436 14.29 25.03 11.34
C ALA A 436 15.24 25.03 12.55
N ARG A 437 16.02 23.95 12.73
CA ARG A 437 17.04 23.93 13.79
C ARG A 437 18.02 25.09 13.57
N SER A 438 18.07 26.05 14.49
CA SER A 438 19.11 27.08 14.46
C SER A 438 20.48 26.41 14.54
N SER A 439 21.43 26.80 13.68
CA SER A 439 22.80 26.27 13.62
C SER A 439 23.67 26.59 14.84
N ILE A 440 23.10 26.70 16.04
CA ILE A 440 23.77 27.17 17.26
C ILE A 440 24.33 26.01 18.10
N ASP A 441 23.91 24.76 17.88
CA ASP A 441 24.40 23.61 18.67
C ASP A 441 25.68 22.94 18.13
N SER A 442 26.38 23.51 17.15
CA SER A 442 27.70 23.00 16.70
C SER A 442 28.89 23.61 17.44
N LEU A 443 28.68 24.29 18.58
CA LEU A 443 29.75 24.92 19.37
C LEU A 443 29.75 24.59 20.86
N ALA A 444 29.03 23.57 21.31
CA ALA A 444 29.19 23.05 22.67
C ALA A 444 29.01 21.52 22.72
N GLY A 445 30.13 20.80 22.71
CA GLY A 445 30.20 19.35 22.88
C GLY A 445 31.48 18.76 22.32
#